data_AF-V7HZ77-F1
#
_entry.id   AF-V7HZ77-F1
#
_cell.length_a   1.000
_cell.length_b   1.000
_cell.length_c   1.000
_cell.angle_alpha   90.00
_cell.angle_beta   90.00
_cell.angle_gamma   90.00
#
_symmetry.space_group_name_H-M   'P 1'
#
loop_
_entity.id
_entity.type
_entity.pdbx_description
1 polymer ?
#
loop_
_entity_poly.entity_id
_entity_poly.type
_entity_poly.pdbx_seq_one_letter_code
_entity_poly.pdbx_strand_id
1 'polypeptide(L)'
;MLKRVLIALARVVAFWVLLIGGIYAVDRYQHYQMVKIVKSEEAHKAFDECLESYKRNKEDFPYADKMKSYKVDYSSIKKNPMFGTDITLIVKDNKGCAWC
;
A
#
# COMPACT_ATOMS: atom_id res chain seq x y z
N MET A 1 -2.80 -2.46 52.07
CA MET A 1 -1.76 -1.86 51.19
C MET A 1 -1.59 -2.67 49.89
N LEU A 2 -1.16 -3.94 49.94
CA LEU A 2 -0.83 -4.75 48.74
C LEU A 2 -1.95 -4.90 47.69
N LYS A 3 -3.20 -5.13 48.10
CA LYS A 3 -4.35 -5.22 47.17
C LYS A 3 -4.58 -3.94 46.36
N ARG A 4 -4.33 -2.75 46.93
CA ARG A 4 -4.48 -1.47 46.24
C ARG A 4 -3.35 -1.25 45.21
N VAL A 5 -2.14 -1.72 45.52
CA VAL A 5 -0.99 -1.69 44.60
C VAL A 5 -1.18 -2.64 43.42
N LEU A 6 -1.69 -3.85 43.66
CA LEU A 6 -2.03 -4.81 42.60
C LEU A 6 -3.10 -4.27 41.64
N ILE A 7 -4.15 -3.64 42.17
CA ILE A 7 -5.20 -3.01 41.34
C ILE A 7 -4.62 -1.84 40.54
N ALA A 8 -3.75 -1.03 41.14
CA ALA A 8 -3.08 0.07 40.43
C ALA A 8 -2.22 -0.46 39.28
N LEU A 9 -1.40 -1.50 39.51
CA LEU A 9 -0.58 -2.13 38.48
C LEU A 9 -1.44 -2.72 37.34
N ALA A 10 -2.53 -3.43 37.67
CA ALA A 10 -3.42 -4.00 36.67
C ALA A 10 -4.04 -2.94 35.74
N ARG A 11 -4.39 -1.76 36.29
CA ARG A 11 -4.91 -0.64 35.48
C ARG A 11 -3.86 -0.07 34.54
N VAL A 12 -2.61 0.05 35.00
CA VAL A 12 -1.50 0.51 34.15
C VAL A 12 -1.27 -0.46 33.01
N VAL A 13 -1.27 -1.77 33.28
CA VAL A 13 -1.12 -2.80 32.23
C VAL A 13 -2.29 -2.74 31.24
N ALA A 14 -3.53 -2.66 31.73
CA ALA A 14 -4.71 -2.56 30.87
C ALA A 14 -4.66 -1.33 29.96
N PHE A 15 -4.19 -0.18 30.47
CA PHE A 15 -4.02 1.03 29.68
C PHE A 15 -3.02 0.84 28.53
N TRP A 16 -1.86 0.24 28.80
CA TRP A 16 -0.87 -0.03 27.75
C TRP A 16 -1.38 -1.01 26.69
N VAL A 17 -2.13 -2.04 27.09
CA VAL A 17 -2.74 -2.99 26.14
C VAL A 17 -3.74 -2.29 25.22
N LEU A 18 -4.57 -1.39 25.76
CA LEU A 18 -5.53 -0.62 24.96
C LEU A 18 -4.82 0.34 24.00
N LEU A 19 -3.75 1.02 24.43
CA LEU A 19 -2.97 1.90 23.55
C LEU A 19 -2.36 1.14 22.37
N ILE A 20 -1.65 0.04 22.64
CA ILE A 20 -1.00 -0.78 21.60
C ILE A 20 -2.05 -1.38 20.65
N GLY A 21 -3.14 -1.90 21.21
CA GLY A 21 -4.25 -2.46 20.43
C GLY A 21 -4.91 -1.41 19.52
N GLY A 22 -5.12 -0.19 20.04
CA GLY A 22 -5.68 0.92 19.28
C GLY A 22 -4.81 1.35 18.10
N ILE A 23 -3.49 1.49 18.31
CA ILE A 23 -2.54 1.84 17.24
C ILE A 23 -2.56 0.78 16.13
N TYR A 24 -2.50 -0.50 16.49
CA TYR A 24 -2.51 -1.60 15.53
C TYR A 24 -3.83 -1.69 14.74
N ALA A 25 -4.96 -1.43 15.40
CA ALA A 25 -6.26 -1.42 14.75
C ALA A 25 -6.38 -0.29 13.71
N VAL A 26 -5.91 0.91 14.05
CA VAL A 26 -5.90 2.06 13.13
C VAL A 26 -5.01 1.79 11.92
N ASP A 27 -3.80 1.27 12.15
CA ASP A 27 -2.85 0.95 11.07
C ASP A 27 -3.44 -0.08 10.08
N ARG A 28 -4.02 -1.17 10.60
CA ARG A 28 -4.71 -2.17 9.77
C ARG A 28 -5.87 -1.59 8.98
N TYR A 29 -6.68 -0.74 9.62
CA TYR A 29 -7.82 -0.12 8.94
C TYR A 29 -7.37 0.80 7.80
N GLN A 30 -6.31 1.58 8.02
CA GLN A 30 -5.71 2.41 6.98
C GLN A 30 -5.18 1.56 5.83
N HIS A 31 -4.44 0.50 6.13
CA HIS A 31 -3.93 -0.41 5.10
C HIS A 31 -5.07 -1.06 4.28
N TYR A 32 -6.13 -1.51 4.95
CA TYR A 32 -7.29 -2.07 4.28
C TYR A 32 -7.96 -1.08 3.31
N GLN A 33 -8.13 0.17 3.73
CA GLN A 33 -8.70 1.21 2.88
C GLN A 33 -7.81 1.51 1.67
N MET A 34 -6.48 1.59 1.86
CA MET A 34 -5.53 1.77 0.75
C MET A 34 -5.65 0.63 -0.27
N VAL A 35 -5.66 -0.63 0.19
CA VAL A 35 -5.82 -1.80 -0.69
C VAL A 35 -7.17 -1.76 -1.42
N LYS A 36 -8.24 -1.35 -0.74
CA LYS A 36 -9.57 -1.24 -1.35
C LYS A 36 -9.60 -0.19 -2.46
N ILE A 37 -8.98 0.97 -2.25
CA ILE A 37 -8.85 2.03 -3.26
C ILE A 37 -8.03 1.53 -4.45
N VAL A 38 -6.90 0.88 -4.21
CA VAL A 38 -6.04 0.35 -5.29
C VAL A 38 -6.76 -0.72 -6.11
N LYS A 39 -7.71 -1.45 -5.53
CA LYS A 39 -8.57 -2.42 -6.23
C LYS A 39 -9.77 -1.79 -6.95
N SER A 40 -10.01 -0.49 -6.78
CA SER A 40 -11.17 0.17 -7.40
C SER A 40 -10.97 0.33 -8.90
N GLU A 41 -12.07 0.37 -9.64
CA GLU A 41 -12.06 0.53 -11.09
C GLU A 41 -11.42 1.87 -11.50
N GLU A 42 -11.64 2.93 -10.71
CA GLU A 42 -11.07 4.25 -10.95
C GLU A 42 -9.55 4.24 -10.82
N ALA A 43 -9.00 3.51 -9.83
CA ALA A 43 -7.56 3.37 -9.67
C ALA A 43 -6.96 2.60 -10.87
N HIS A 44 -7.60 1.51 -11.28
CA HIS A 44 -7.18 0.74 -12.45
C HIS A 44 -7.23 1.58 -13.75
N LYS A 45 -8.26 2.41 -13.92
CA LYS A 45 -8.35 3.35 -15.05
C LYS A 45 -7.21 4.37 -15.03
N ALA A 46 -6.87 4.91 -13.87
CA ALA A 46 -5.73 5.82 -13.73
C ALA A 46 -4.40 5.12 -14.07
N PHE A 47 -4.24 3.84 -13.73
CA PHE A 47 -3.07 3.05 -14.12
C PHE A 47 -3.00 2.85 -15.64
N ASP A 48 -4.13 2.58 -16.29
CA ASP A 48 -4.21 2.44 -17.74
C ASP A 48 -3.84 3.76 -18.44
N GLU A 49 -4.38 4.88 -17.99
CA GLU A 49 -4.06 6.23 -18.50
C GLU A 49 -2.57 6.58 -18.31
N CYS A 50 -2.00 6.24 -17.16
CA CYS A 50 -0.56 6.38 -16.91
C CYS A 50 0.25 5.52 -17.90
N LEU A 51 -0.13 4.25 -18.07
CA LEU A 51 0.57 3.34 -18.98
C LEU A 51 0.49 3.81 -20.45
N GLU A 52 -0.66 4.35 -20.87
CA GLU A 52 -0.83 4.98 -22.18
C GLU A 52 0.03 6.24 -22.35
N SER A 53 0.20 7.03 -21.29
CA SER A 53 1.11 8.18 -21.32
C SER A 53 2.56 7.75 -21.58
N TYR A 54 3.02 6.68 -20.93
CA TYR A 54 4.36 6.13 -21.14
C TYR A 54 4.53 5.54 -22.56
N LYS A 55 3.50 4.91 -23.12
CA LYS A 55 3.49 4.40 -24.51
C LYS A 55 3.65 5.48 -25.56
N ARG A 56 3.17 6.69 -25.29
CA ARG A 56 3.34 7.84 -26.21
C ARG A 56 4.77 8.37 -26.20
N ASN A 57 5.47 8.27 -25.07
CA ASN A 57 6.86 8.71 -24.92
C ASN A 57 7.84 7.55 -25.18
N LYS A 58 7.88 7.08 -26.43
CA LYS A 58 8.73 5.95 -26.87
C LYS A 58 10.24 6.20 -26.70
N GLU A 59 10.65 7.46 -26.60
CA GLU A 59 12.06 7.84 -26.42
C GLU A 59 12.58 7.41 -25.04
N ASP A 60 11.74 7.53 -24.01
CA ASP A 60 12.09 7.16 -22.63
C ASP A 60 11.80 5.69 -22.33
N PHE A 61 10.83 5.09 -23.04
CA PHE A 61 10.40 3.71 -22.82
C PHE A 61 10.34 2.92 -24.14
N PRO A 62 11.49 2.44 -24.65
CA PRO A 62 11.59 1.75 -25.94
C PRO A 62 10.85 0.40 -26.00
N TYR A 63 10.30 -0.07 -24.88
CA TYR A 63 9.50 -1.30 -24.78
C TYR A 63 8.07 -1.05 -24.28
N ALA A 64 7.61 0.22 -24.22
CA ALA A 64 6.28 0.54 -23.71
C ALA A 64 5.16 -0.12 -24.54
N ASP A 65 5.38 -0.31 -25.84
CA ASP A 65 4.48 -1.03 -26.75
C ASP A 65 4.31 -2.52 -26.39
N LYS A 66 5.31 -3.13 -25.74
CA LYS A 66 5.26 -4.50 -25.21
C LYS A 66 4.55 -4.60 -23.87
N MET A 67 4.34 -3.47 -23.18
CA MET A 67 3.63 -3.39 -21.90
C MET A 67 2.11 -3.54 -22.12
N LYS A 68 1.65 -4.79 -22.31
CA LYS A 68 0.23 -5.11 -22.53
C LYS A 68 -0.57 -5.32 -21.25
N SER A 69 0.10 -5.70 -20.16
CA SER A 69 -0.57 -6.01 -18.90
C SER A 69 0.35 -5.72 -17.72
N TYR A 70 -0.24 -5.25 -16.62
CA TYR A 70 0.44 -5.08 -15.35
C TYR A 70 -0.21 -5.96 -14.28
N LYS A 71 0.53 -6.19 -13.21
CA LYS A 71 0.02 -6.73 -11.94
C LYS A 71 0.34 -5.74 -10.84
N VAL A 72 -0.62 -5.48 -9.99
CA VAL A 72 -0.38 -4.67 -8.78
C VAL A 72 0.33 -5.54 -7.75
N ASP A 73 1.46 -5.07 -7.23
CA ASP A 73 2.06 -5.65 -6.03
C ASP A 73 1.36 -5.12 -4.79
N TYR A 74 0.38 -5.87 -4.26
CA TYR A 74 -0.32 -5.47 -3.04
C TYR A 74 0.58 -5.44 -1.81
N SER A 75 1.73 -6.11 -1.82
CA SER A 75 2.70 -6.07 -0.72
C SER A 75 3.51 -4.78 -0.69
N SER A 76 3.58 -4.06 -1.82
CA SER A 76 4.25 -2.77 -1.92
C SER A 76 3.37 -1.61 -1.43
N ILE A 77 2.07 -1.86 -1.16
CA ILE A 77 1.10 -0.81 -0.77
C ILE A 77 1.49 -0.20 0.56
N LYS A 78 1.91 1.06 0.50
CA LYS A 78 2.34 1.83 1.66
C LYS A 78 1.75 3.22 1.62
N LYS A 79 1.63 3.83 2.79
CA LYS A 79 1.20 5.21 2.90
C LYS A 79 2.33 6.11 2.42
N ASN A 80 2.05 6.94 1.41
CA ASN A 80 3.04 7.91 0.93
C ASN A 80 3.16 9.05 1.96
N PRO A 81 4.37 9.35 2.48
CA PRO A 81 4.58 10.47 3.39
C PRO A 81 4.18 11.82 2.78
N MET A 82 4.18 11.96 1.45
CA MET A 82 3.77 13.17 0.73
C MET A 82 2.28 13.25 0.36
N PHE A 83 1.43 12.32 0.86
CA PHE A 83 0.00 12.13 0.56
C PHE A 83 -0.28 11.01 -0.46
N GLY A 84 -1.32 10.21 -0.20
CA GLY A 84 -1.75 9.11 -1.07
C GLY A 84 -1.16 7.74 -0.70
N THR A 85 -1.16 6.84 -1.68
CA THR A 85 -0.71 5.45 -1.54
C THR A 85 0.41 5.18 -2.54
N ASP A 86 1.55 4.71 -2.07
CA ASP A 86 2.64 4.21 -2.92
C ASP A 86 2.33 2.78 -3.34
N ILE A 87 2.48 2.52 -4.64
CA ILE A 87 2.17 1.26 -5.30
C ILE A 87 3.21 0.94 -6.36
N THR A 88 3.53 -0.35 -6.49
CA THR A 88 4.39 -0.86 -7.53
C THR A 88 3.54 -1.65 -8.52
N LEU A 89 3.58 -1.24 -9.79
CA LEU A 89 2.97 -1.97 -10.89
C LEU A 89 4.05 -2.83 -11.53
N ILE A 90 3.91 -4.15 -11.42
CA ILE A 90 4.78 -5.11 -12.07
C ILE A 90 4.27 -5.31 -13.49
N VAL A 91 4.94 -4.67 -14.44
CA VAL A 91 4.66 -4.87 -15.85
C VAL A 91 5.34 -6.16 -16.29
N LYS A 92 4.55 -7.19 -16.62
CA LYS A 92 5.12 -8.45 -17.09
C LYS A 92 5.40 -8.31 -18.57
N ASP A 93 6.67 -8.10 -18.91
CA ASP A 93 7.11 -8.34 -20.28
C ASP A 93 7.05 -9.85 -20.51
N ASN A 94 6.21 -10.29 -21.44
CA ASN A 94 6.20 -11.69 -21.85
C ASN A 94 7.45 -11.91 -22.71
N LYS A 95 8.57 -12.09 -22.00
CA LYS A 95 9.97 -12.25 -22.44
C LYS A 95 10.81 -10.97 -22.49
N GLY A 96 11.35 -10.62 -21.33
CA GLY A 96 12.71 -10.11 -21.20
C GLY A 96 12.89 -8.60 -21.26
N CYS A 97 12.68 -7.93 -20.13
CA CYS A 97 13.48 -6.77 -19.74
C CYS A 97 13.63 -6.74 -18.21
N ALA A 98 14.88 -6.58 -17.80
CA ALA A 98 15.30 -6.41 -16.41
C ALA A 98 15.23 -4.91 -16.07
N TRP A 99 14.88 -4.63 -14.81
CA TRP A 99 14.90 -3.32 -14.14
C TRP A 99 13.79 -2.31 -14.52
N CYS A 100 12.85 -2.15 -13.58
CA CYS A 100 12.33 -0.87 -13.13
C CYS A 100 12.40 -0.86 -11.60
#